data_AF-A0A966TWR9-F1
#
_entry.id   AF-A0A966TWR9-F1
#
_cell.length_a   1.000
_cell.length_b   1.000
_cell.length_c   1.000
_cell.angle_alpha   90.00
_cell.angle_beta   90.00
_cell.angle_gamma   90.00
#
_symmetry.space_group_name_H-M   'P 1'
#
loop_
_entity.id
_entity.type
_entity.pdbx_description
1 polymer ?
#
loop_
_entity_poly.entity_id
_entity_poly.type
_entity_poly.pdbx_seq_one_letter_code
_entity_poly.pdbx_strand_id
1 'polypeptide(L)'
;MRKLFALALLAAPASAHVVIAPAEAPAGSYTRIAFMVGHGCAGAATTAIEVTLPEGLSTARPQPKPGWSIAVEMRAVERPSPPSMAWSARRRP
;
A
#
# COMPACT_ATOMS: atom_id res chain seq x y z
N MET A 1 -8.59 -43.43 -28.55
CA MET A 1 -9.23 -43.04 -27.26
C MET A 1 -8.53 -41.81 -26.72
N ARG A 2 -9.26 -40.69 -26.62
CA ARG A 2 -8.81 -39.39 -26.09
C ARG A 2 -8.44 -39.53 -24.61
N LYS A 3 -7.28 -39.01 -24.20
CA LYS A 3 -7.05 -38.53 -22.82
C LYS A 3 -6.20 -37.25 -22.88
N LEU A 4 -6.87 -36.12 -23.15
CA LEU A 4 -6.30 -34.81 -22.78
C LEU A 4 -6.32 -34.75 -21.25
N PHE A 5 -5.15 -34.90 -20.63
CA PHE A 5 -4.96 -34.62 -19.22
C PHE A 5 -4.97 -33.10 -19.05
N ALA A 6 -6.12 -32.54 -18.65
CA ALA A 6 -6.22 -31.15 -18.27
C ALA A 6 -5.51 -30.95 -16.93
N LEU A 7 -4.28 -30.43 -16.96
CA LEU A 7 -3.54 -30.02 -15.78
C LEU A 7 -4.14 -28.70 -15.28
N ALA A 8 -5.05 -28.77 -14.31
CA ALA A 8 -5.54 -27.60 -13.61
C ALA A 8 -4.40 -27.03 -12.75
N LEU A 9 -3.77 -25.94 -13.20
CA LEU A 9 -2.89 -25.13 -12.36
C LEU A 9 -3.73 -24.51 -11.25
N LEU A 10 -3.69 -25.07 -10.04
CA LEU A 10 -4.17 -24.38 -8.84
C LEU A 10 -3.22 -23.20 -8.59
N ALA A 11 -3.67 -21.99 -8.94
CA ALA A 11 -3.01 -20.76 -8.53
C ALA A 11 -3.09 -20.65 -7.00
N ALA A 12 -2.00 -21.00 -6.30
CA ALA A 12 -1.92 -20.77 -4.87
C ALA A 12 -2.03 -19.25 -4.60
N PRO A 13 -2.85 -18.80 -3.64
CA PRO A 13 -2.94 -17.39 -3.29
C PRO A 13 -1.56 -16.91 -2.82
N ALA A 14 -1.02 -15.88 -3.46
CA ALA A 14 0.21 -15.24 -3.02
C ALA A 14 -0.07 -14.55 -1.68
N SER A 15 0.55 -15.03 -0.61
CA SER A 15 0.52 -14.37 0.70
C SER A 15 1.37 -13.10 0.64
N ALA A 16 0.82 -12.03 0.08
CA ALA A 16 1.48 -10.73 -0.08
C ALA A 16 0.96 -9.73 0.95
N HIS A 17 1.26 -9.98 2.23
CA HIS A 17 0.93 -9.03 3.29
C HIS A 17 1.91 -7.86 3.28
N VAL A 18 1.39 -6.63 3.32
CA VAL A 18 2.18 -5.42 3.59
C VAL A 18 2.25 -5.25 5.11
N VAL A 19 3.45 -5.06 5.65
CA VAL A 19 3.67 -4.92 7.09
C VAL A 19 4.02 -3.47 7.43
N ILE A 20 3.57 -2.99 8.58
CA ILE A 20 3.91 -1.66 9.09
C ILE A 20 4.96 -1.78 10.20
N ALA A 21 6.00 -0.94 10.16
CA ALA A 21 7.00 -0.84 11.20
C ALA A 21 7.16 0.64 11.67
N PRO A 22 7.14 0.92 12.98
CA PRO A 22 6.86 0.00 14.08
C PRO A 22 5.40 -0.51 14.04
N ALA A 23 5.14 -1.67 14.65
CA ALA A 23 3.81 -2.28 14.70
C ALA A 23 2.83 -1.50 15.59
N GLU A 24 3.35 -0.65 16.48
CA GLU A 24 2.60 0.13 17.45
C GLU A 24 3.11 1.58 17.45
N ALA A 25 2.21 2.51 17.76
CA ALA A 25 2.52 3.93 17.91
C ALA A 25 1.75 4.49 19.13
N PRO A 26 2.36 5.38 19.94
CA PRO A 26 1.64 6.03 21.04
C PRO A 26 0.46 6.85 20.52
N ALA A 27 -0.69 6.75 21.21
CA ALA A 27 -1.89 7.50 20.84
C ALA A 27 -1.64 9.02 20.88
N GLY A 28 -2.19 9.75 19.91
CA GLY A 28 -2.06 11.20 19.82
C GLY A 28 -0.65 11.70 19.46
N SER A 29 0.28 10.82 19.11
CA SER A 29 1.65 11.18 18.76
C SER A 29 1.88 11.21 17.25
N TYR A 30 2.91 11.95 16.82
CA TYR A 30 3.43 11.87 15.46
C TYR A 30 4.51 10.79 15.40
N THR A 31 4.26 9.72 14.65
CA THR A 31 5.20 8.58 14.53
C THR A 31 5.59 8.37 13.07
N ARG A 32 6.90 8.17 12.83
CA ARG A 32 7.39 7.73 11.53
C ARG A 32 7.14 6.24 11.38
N ILE A 33 6.37 5.87 10.36
CA ILE A 33 6.12 4.47 10.00
C ILE A 33 6.70 4.14 8.62
N ALA A 34 7.00 2.86 8.40
CA ALA A 34 7.42 2.31 7.12
C ALA A 34 6.45 1.21 6.68
N PHE A 35 6.00 1.29 5.42
CA PHE A 35 5.25 0.22 4.76
C PHE A 35 6.25 -0.73 4.10
N MET A 36 6.37 -1.94 4.62
CA MET A 36 7.22 -2.99 4.13
C MET A 36 6.43 -3.82 3.13
N VAL A 37 6.67 -3.55 1.84
CA VAL A 37 6.02 -4.25 0.73
C VAL A 37 6.91 -5.40 0.28
N GLY A 38 6.33 -6.60 0.25
CA GLY A 38 7.01 -7.82 -0.20
C GLY A 38 7.20 -7.89 -1.71
N HIS A 39 7.24 -9.11 -2.24
CA HIS A 39 7.35 -9.34 -3.68
C HIS A 39 6.02 -9.08 -4.40
N GLY A 40 6.09 -8.75 -5.69
CA GLY A 40 4.90 -8.77 -6.55
C GLY A 40 4.51 -10.19 -6.96
N CYS A 41 3.41 -10.32 -7.70
CA CYS A 41 2.90 -11.60 -8.15
C CYS A 41 3.80 -12.24 -9.21
N ALA A 42 4.03 -13.56 -9.11
CA ALA A 42 4.77 -14.34 -10.12
C ALA A 42 6.15 -13.75 -10.52
N GLY A 43 6.86 -13.12 -9.56
CA GLY A 43 8.17 -12.50 -9.81
C GLY A 43 8.10 -11.12 -10.48
N ALA A 44 6.91 -10.62 -10.82
CA ALA A 44 6.74 -9.26 -11.29
C ALA A 44 7.07 -8.26 -10.17
N ALA A 45 7.59 -7.09 -10.56
CA ALA A 45 7.93 -6.05 -9.61
C ALA A 45 6.71 -5.19 -9.23
N THR A 46 6.64 -4.74 -7.98
CA THR A 46 5.67 -3.73 -7.56
C THR A 46 6.00 -2.38 -8.21
N THR A 47 5.03 -1.80 -8.90
CA THR A 47 5.16 -0.55 -9.67
C THR A 47 4.36 0.62 -9.09
N ALA A 48 3.31 0.32 -8.32
CA ALA A 48 2.44 1.31 -7.69
C ALA A 48 2.00 0.86 -6.29
N ILE A 49 1.86 1.82 -5.38
CA ILE A 49 1.30 1.64 -4.04
C ILE A 49 0.33 2.79 -3.81
N GLU A 50 -0.86 2.50 -3.29
CA GLU A 50 -1.83 3.48 -2.82
C GLU A 50 -2.13 3.19 -1.34
N VAL A 51 -2.08 4.23 -0.52
CA VAL A 51 -2.32 4.13 0.92
C VAL A 51 -3.45 5.08 1.28
N THR A 52 -4.55 4.51 1.75
CA THR A 52 -5.67 5.25 2.35
C THR A 52 -5.43 5.40 3.84
N LEU A 53 -5.42 6.64 4.34
CA LEU A 53 -5.31 6.90 5.76
C LEU A 53 -6.70 6.92 6.40
N PRO A 54 -6.84 6.36 7.62
CA PRO A 54 -8.12 6.31 8.29
C PRO A 54 -8.55 7.71 8.75
N GLU A 55 -9.85 7.86 8.96
CA GLU A 55 -10.41 9.01 9.66
C GLU A 55 -9.77 9.15 11.05
N GLY A 56 -9.44 10.38 11.42
CA GLY A 56 -8.70 10.68 12.66
C GLY A 56 -7.27 11.17 12.41
N LEU A 57 -6.65 10.80 11.29
CA LEU A 57 -5.31 11.28 10.95
C LEU A 57 -5.38 12.64 10.24
N SER A 58 -5.04 13.70 10.98
CA SER A 58 -5.04 15.06 10.46
C SER A 58 -3.82 15.40 9.60
N THR A 59 -2.74 14.62 9.67
CA THR A 59 -1.52 14.87 8.88
C THR A 59 -0.84 13.59 8.43
N ALA A 60 -0.22 13.61 7.25
CA ALA A 60 0.74 12.61 6.82
C ALA A 60 1.78 13.25 5.89
N ARG A 61 3.04 12.82 6.06
CA ARG A 61 4.17 13.34 5.27
C ARG A 61 4.96 12.16 4.68
N PRO A 62 4.58 11.68 3.48
CA PRO A 62 5.34 10.66 2.78
C PRO A 62 6.79 11.10 2.59
N GLN A 63 7.72 10.20 2.81
CA GLN A 63 9.15 10.48 2.68
C GLN A 63 9.59 10.26 1.22
N PRO A 64 10.44 11.14 0.65
CA PRO A 64 11.00 10.92 -0.69
C PRO A 64 11.67 9.55 -0.81
N LYS A 65 11.36 8.83 -1.89
CA LYS A 65 11.98 7.55 -2.22
C LYS A 65 12.62 7.64 -3.61
N PRO A 66 13.94 7.51 -3.74
CA PRO A 66 14.60 7.54 -5.05
C PRO A 66 13.99 6.53 -6.02
N GLY A 67 13.79 6.95 -7.27
CA GLY A 67 13.14 6.14 -8.31
C GLY A 67 11.61 6.04 -8.19
N TRP A 68 10.99 6.74 -7.23
CA TRP A 68 9.53 6.80 -7.08
C TRP A 68 9.02 8.24 -7.14
N SER A 69 7.89 8.43 -7.80
CA SER A 69 7.10 9.66 -7.77
C SER A 69 6.00 9.50 -6.74
N ILE A 70 5.84 10.47 -5.85
CA ILE A 70 4.87 10.46 -4.76
C ILE A 70 3.84 11.56 -4.99
N ALA A 71 2.56 11.22 -4.90
CA ALA A 71 1.45 12.16 -4.94
C ALA A 71 0.61 12.02 -3.67
N VAL A 72 0.19 13.16 -3.11
CA VAL A 72 -0.71 13.20 -1.94
C VAL A 72 -2.02 13.82 -2.40
N GLU A 73 -3.11 13.07 -2.23
CA GLU A 73 -4.46 13.52 -2.49
C GLU A 73 -5.15 13.78 -1.15
N MET A 74 -5.47 15.05 -0.89
CA MET A 74 -6.28 15.42 0.26
C MET A 74 -7.74 15.40 -0.17
N ARG A 75 -8.54 14.50 0.39
CA ARG A 75 -9.99 14.53 0.20
C ARG A 75 -10.61 15.42 1.28
N ALA A 76 -11.33 16.46 0.87
CA ALA A 76 -12.17 17.23 1.77
C ALA A 76 -13.31 16.33 2.26
N VAL A 77 -13.48 16.22 3.58
CA VAL A 77 -14.57 15.45 4.19
C VAL A 77 -15.71 16.42 4.48
N GLU A 78 -16.91 16.12 3.99
CA GLU A 78 -18.08 17.02 3.99
C GLU A 78 -18.76 17.18 5.36
N ARG A 79 -18.35 16.37 6.35
CA ARG A 79 -18.77 16.43 7.75
C ARG A 79 -17.57 16.92 8.59
N PRO A 80 -17.74 17.59 9.75
CA PRO A 80 -16.61 17.87 10.66
C PRO A 80 -16.06 16.55 11.21
N SER A 81 -15.22 15.91 10.41
CA SER A 81 -14.42 14.73 10.67
C SER A 81 -13.04 15.05 10.07
N PRO A 82 -11.93 14.72 10.75
CA PRO A 82 -10.59 15.03 10.25
C PRO A 82 -10.39 14.46 8.83
N PRO A 83 -9.73 15.21 7.93
CA PRO A 83 -9.65 14.89 6.52
C PRO A 83 -8.98 13.52 6.30
N SER A 84 -9.62 12.63 5.54
CA SER A 84 -8.97 11.41 5.05
C SER A 84 -7.93 11.77 3.99
N MET A 85 -6.67 11.48 4.27
CA MET A 85 -5.57 11.64 3.30
C MET A 85 -5.33 10.32 2.58
N ALA A 86 -5.19 10.38 1.26
CA ALA A 86 -4.66 9.26 0.48
C ALA A 86 -3.33 9.69 -0.15
N TRP A 87 -2.37 8.77 -0.27
CA TRP A 87 -1.16 9.04 -1.03
C TRP A 87 -0.82 7.85 -1.91
N SER A 88 -0.28 8.14 -3.09
CA SER A 88 0.17 7.12 -4.04
C SER A 88 1.65 7.31 -4.36
N ALA A 89 2.36 6.21 -4.60
CA ALA A 89 3.71 6.23 -5.13
C ALA A 89 3.80 5.33 -6.37
N ARG A 90 4.43 5.85 -7.44
CA ARG A 90 4.69 5.11 -8.69
C ARG A 90 6.18 5.09 -9.01
N ARG A 91 6.71 3.94 -9.43
CA ARG A 91 8.10 3.86 -9.92
C ARG A 91 8.25 4.75 -11.16
N ARG A 92 9.35 5.51 -11.24
CA ARG A 92 9.72 6.23 -12.46
C ARG A 92 10.24 5.24 -13.50
N PRO A 93 10.00 5.49 -14.80
CA PRO A 93 10.56 4.66 -15.87
C PRO A 93 12.08 4.60 -15.81
#